data_AF-A0A3B9BAJ4-F1
#
_entry.id   AF-A0A3B9BAJ4-F1
#
_cell.length_a   1.000
_cell.length_b   1.000
_cell.length_c   1.000
_cell.angle_alpha   90.00
_cell.angle_beta   90.00
_cell.angle_gamma   90.00
#
_symmetry.space_group_name_H-M   'P 1'
#
loop_
_entity.id
_entity.type
_entity.pdbx_description
1 polymer ?
#
loop_
_entity_poly.entity_id
_entity_poly.type
_entity_poly.pdbx_seq_one_letter_code
_entity_poly.pdbx_strand_id
1 'polypeptide(L)'
;MVTISATPQTGYSFLQWNGGGLTNPFESTTTIKITEDANISAEFVIQYYSLSVGAEFGGDAKGSGSFRHGSVVSISATAAQGYQFEYWEIDGESYSIYPFTTIDIKSDLNISAVFSIKPLSSNLEVTSLIALDWYDSSWFGVFFQSDNGWVYHLEFGWIFPIINQSENLWFWSQKLGWIWAGEETYSEQYLWSEAFQNWISWENNDLDSIRYFDFLNDQWVDWER
;
A
#
# COMPACT_ATOMS: atom_id res chain seq x y z
N MET A 1 -46.20 -37.71 -16.97
CA MET A 1 -45.03 -36.85 -16.72
C MET A 1 -45.06 -36.44 -15.26
N VAL A 2 -43.92 -36.43 -14.60
CA VAL A 2 -43.76 -35.94 -13.22
C VAL A 2 -42.78 -34.78 -13.24
N THR A 3 -43.07 -33.70 -12.54
CA THR A 3 -42.16 -32.57 -12.39
C THR A 3 -41.19 -32.83 -11.23
N ILE A 4 -39.90 -32.61 -11.49
CA ILE A 4 -38.84 -32.67 -10.49
C ILE A 4 -38.09 -31.34 -10.46
N SER A 5 -37.54 -30.99 -9.29
CA SER A 5 -36.80 -29.75 -9.08
C SER A 5 -35.58 -29.98 -8.19
N ALA A 6 -34.48 -29.33 -8.53
CA ALA A 6 -33.23 -29.31 -7.78
C ALA A 6 -32.93 -27.88 -7.33
N THR A 7 -32.76 -27.69 -6.02
CA THR A 7 -32.38 -26.40 -5.44
C THR A 7 -30.93 -26.47 -4.99
N PRO A 8 -30.00 -25.72 -5.62
CA PRO A 8 -28.61 -25.67 -5.18
C PRO A 8 -28.48 -25.11 -3.76
N GLN A 9 -27.51 -25.63 -3.01
CA GLN A 9 -27.07 -24.98 -1.78
C GLN A 9 -26.28 -23.70 -2.10
N THR A 10 -26.19 -22.77 -1.15
CA THR A 10 -25.39 -21.54 -1.28
C THR A 10 -23.96 -21.87 -1.73
N GLY A 11 -23.48 -21.20 -2.78
CA GLY A 11 -22.15 -21.44 -3.35
C GLY A 11 -22.06 -22.56 -4.38
N TYR A 12 -23.17 -23.22 -4.71
CA TYR A 12 -23.26 -24.22 -5.77
C TYR A 12 -24.21 -23.77 -6.88
N SER A 13 -24.02 -24.28 -8.08
CA SER A 13 -24.96 -24.16 -9.19
C SER A 13 -25.42 -25.55 -9.64
N PHE A 14 -26.66 -25.64 -10.10
CA PHE A 14 -27.17 -26.84 -10.73
C PHE A 14 -26.44 -27.04 -12.07
N LEU A 15 -25.84 -28.23 -12.26
CA LEU A 15 -25.16 -28.58 -13.51
C LEU A 15 -26.13 -29.32 -14.44
N GLN A 16 -26.66 -30.46 -13.97
CA GLN A 16 -27.54 -31.32 -14.76
C GLN A 16 -28.23 -32.39 -13.89
N TRP A 17 -29.26 -33.01 -14.46
CA TRP A 17 -29.83 -34.26 -14.00
C TRP A 17 -29.19 -35.45 -14.71
N ASN A 18 -28.86 -36.49 -13.97
CA ASN A 18 -28.38 -37.76 -14.49
C ASN A 18 -29.50 -38.81 -14.46
N GLY A 19 -29.71 -39.52 -15.57
CA GLY A 19 -30.69 -40.60 -15.73
C GLY A 19 -31.59 -40.47 -16.97
N GLY A 20 -32.44 -41.47 -17.20
CA GLY A 20 -33.28 -41.56 -18.40
C GLY A 20 -34.66 -40.91 -18.28
N GLY A 21 -35.31 -40.62 -19.40
CA GLY A 21 -36.71 -40.17 -19.45
C GLY A 21 -36.94 -38.69 -19.12
N LEU A 22 -35.88 -37.90 -18.97
CA LEU A 22 -35.92 -36.46 -18.72
C LEU A 22 -36.27 -35.68 -20.00
N THR A 23 -37.07 -34.62 -19.85
CA THR A 23 -37.44 -33.74 -20.96
C THR A 23 -36.31 -32.77 -21.29
N ASN A 24 -35.70 -32.17 -20.27
CA ASN A 24 -34.48 -31.38 -20.38
C ASN A 24 -33.61 -31.60 -19.13
N PRO A 25 -32.45 -32.30 -19.22
CA PRO A 25 -31.60 -32.55 -18.07
C PRO A 25 -30.84 -31.30 -17.58
N PHE A 26 -30.79 -30.21 -18.34
CA PHE A 26 -30.03 -28.99 -18.00
C PHE A 26 -30.87 -27.90 -17.33
N GLU A 27 -32.18 -28.11 -17.16
CA GLU A 27 -33.03 -27.22 -16.37
C GLU A 27 -33.17 -27.73 -14.94
N SER A 28 -32.95 -26.85 -13.96
CA SER A 28 -33.07 -27.18 -12.54
C SER A 28 -34.49 -27.62 -12.16
N THR A 29 -35.50 -27.25 -12.94
CA THR A 29 -36.87 -27.78 -12.88
C THR A 29 -37.22 -28.39 -14.23
N THR A 30 -37.54 -29.68 -14.26
CA THR A 30 -37.81 -30.41 -15.51
C THR A 30 -38.89 -31.47 -15.30
N THR A 31 -39.34 -32.11 -16.37
CA THR A 31 -40.28 -33.24 -16.30
C THR A 31 -39.65 -34.55 -16.71
N ILE A 32 -40.00 -35.62 -16.00
CA ILE A 32 -39.63 -37.00 -16.31
C ILE A 32 -40.83 -37.82 -16.76
N LYS A 33 -40.63 -38.66 -17.79
CA LYS A 33 -41.55 -39.73 -18.17
C LYS A 33 -41.16 -41.02 -17.47
N ILE A 34 -41.95 -41.44 -16.48
CA ILE A 34 -41.74 -42.69 -15.75
C ILE A 34 -42.54 -43.80 -16.45
N THR A 35 -41.84 -44.77 -17.03
CA THR A 35 -42.42 -45.98 -17.64
C THR A 35 -42.01 -47.27 -16.93
N GLU A 36 -40.97 -47.19 -16.10
CA GLU A 36 -40.40 -48.26 -15.27
C GLU A 36 -39.62 -47.60 -14.12
N ASP A 37 -39.03 -48.41 -13.22
CA ASP A 37 -38.21 -47.90 -12.12
C ASP A 37 -37.04 -47.06 -12.64
N ALA A 38 -36.89 -45.84 -12.11
CA ALA A 38 -35.89 -44.88 -12.57
C ALA A 38 -35.06 -44.33 -11.40
N ASN A 39 -33.74 -44.28 -11.58
CA ASN A 39 -32.81 -43.62 -10.67
C ASN A 39 -32.38 -42.29 -11.28
N ILE A 40 -32.79 -41.18 -10.67
CA ILE A 40 -32.45 -39.82 -11.10
C ILE A 40 -31.66 -39.14 -9.99
N SER A 41 -30.53 -38.52 -10.33
CA SER A 41 -29.75 -37.70 -9.41
C SER A 41 -29.49 -36.32 -9.99
N ALA A 42 -29.50 -35.29 -9.14
CA ALA A 42 -29.05 -33.95 -9.51
C ALA A 42 -27.54 -33.83 -9.27
N GLU A 43 -26.84 -33.23 -10.21
CA GLU A 43 -25.43 -32.88 -10.11
C GLU A 43 -25.28 -31.38 -9.92
N PHE A 44 -24.40 -31.00 -8.97
CA PHE A 44 -24.11 -29.61 -8.63
C PHE A 44 -22.62 -29.37 -8.69
N VAL A 45 -22.25 -28.16 -9.10
CA VAL A 45 -20.85 -27.71 -9.14
C VAL A 45 -20.65 -26.51 -8.25
N ILE A 46 -19.48 -26.42 -7.62
CA ILE A 46 -19.13 -25.27 -6.79
C ILE A 46 -18.89 -24.03 -7.66
N GLN A 47 -19.41 -22.89 -7.22
CA GLN A 47 -19.18 -21.61 -7.87
C GLN A 47 -17.77 -21.08 -7.56
N TYR A 48 -17.26 -20.27 -8.48
CA TYR A 48 -16.00 -19.55 -8.33
C TYR A 48 -16.28 -18.05 -8.40
N TYR A 49 -15.54 -17.28 -7.62
CA TYR A 49 -15.60 -15.82 -7.61
C TYR A 49 -14.23 -15.22 -7.86
N SER A 50 -14.21 -14.04 -8.47
CA SER A 50 -12.99 -13.26 -8.66
C SER A 50 -12.72 -12.36 -7.46
N LEU A 51 -11.49 -12.41 -6.97
CA LEU A 51 -10.93 -11.43 -6.05
C LEU A 51 -9.92 -10.57 -6.81
N SER A 52 -10.18 -9.27 -6.87
CA SER A 52 -9.24 -8.27 -7.38
C SER A 52 -8.64 -7.50 -6.21
N VAL A 53 -7.35 -7.68 -5.96
CA VAL A 53 -6.59 -6.93 -4.95
C VAL A 53 -5.70 -5.91 -5.67
N GLY A 54 -5.90 -4.65 -5.35
CA GLY A 54 -5.10 -3.52 -5.83
C GLY A 54 -4.45 -2.75 -4.69
N ALA A 55 -3.59 -1.82 -5.04
CA ALA A 55 -2.96 -0.86 -4.14
C ALA A 55 -3.15 0.53 -4.74
N GLU A 56 -3.45 1.52 -3.89
CA GLU A 56 -3.30 2.93 -4.26
C GLU A 56 -1.81 3.33 -4.31
N PHE A 57 -1.53 4.61 -4.52
CA PHE A 57 -0.15 5.12 -4.46
C PHE A 57 0.49 4.82 -3.10
N GLY A 58 1.77 4.44 -3.11
CA GLY A 58 2.54 4.22 -1.89
C GLY A 58 2.81 2.76 -1.52
N GLY A 59 2.42 1.79 -2.35
CA GLY A 59 2.78 0.40 -2.13
C GLY A 59 2.34 -0.57 -3.21
N ASP A 60 2.43 -1.86 -2.90
CA ASP A 60 1.97 -2.99 -3.71
C ASP A 60 1.06 -3.90 -2.87
N ALA A 61 0.19 -4.65 -3.55
CA ALA A 61 -0.75 -5.57 -2.91
C ALA A 61 -0.88 -6.89 -3.69
N LYS A 62 -1.08 -7.99 -2.96
CA LYS A 62 -1.14 -9.35 -3.52
C LYS A 62 -2.30 -10.14 -2.93
N GLY A 63 -2.80 -11.09 -3.72
CA GLY A 63 -3.89 -11.99 -3.33
C GLY A 63 -4.99 -12.14 -4.39
N SER A 64 -4.88 -11.44 -5.53
CA SER A 64 -5.85 -11.55 -6.62
C SER A 64 -5.92 -12.97 -7.20
N GLY A 65 -7.11 -13.37 -7.66
CA GLY A 65 -7.32 -14.67 -8.28
C GLY A 65 -8.79 -15.06 -8.40
N SER A 66 -9.02 -16.29 -8.85
CA SER A 66 -10.35 -16.91 -8.86
C SER A 66 -10.37 -18.06 -7.86
N PHE A 67 -11.35 -18.02 -6.94
CA PHE A 67 -11.41 -18.91 -5.80
C PHE A 67 -12.79 -19.54 -5.67
N ARG A 68 -12.84 -20.76 -5.12
CA ARG A 68 -14.09 -21.46 -4.85
C ARG A 68 -14.90 -20.71 -3.79
N HIS A 69 -16.22 -20.74 -3.89
CA HIS A 69 -17.09 -20.25 -2.82
C HIS A 69 -16.71 -20.86 -1.46
N GLY A 70 -16.60 -20.01 -0.43
CA GLY A 70 -16.24 -20.39 0.94
C GLY A 70 -14.73 -20.56 1.17
N SER A 71 -13.89 -20.25 0.18
CA SER A 71 -12.44 -20.21 0.38
C SER A 71 -12.05 -19.06 1.29
N VAL A 72 -11.04 -19.27 2.13
CA VAL A 72 -10.37 -18.22 2.91
C VAL A 72 -9.04 -17.91 2.23
N VAL A 73 -8.88 -16.69 1.73
CA VAL A 73 -7.72 -16.28 0.92
C VAL A 73 -6.88 -15.27 1.69
N SER A 74 -5.58 -15.51 1.80
CA SER A 74 -4.64 -14.54 2.37
C SER A 74 -4.32 -13.44 1.37
N ILE A 75 -4.38 -12.19 1.84
CA ILE A 75 -3.94 -11.00 1.10
C ILE A 75 -2.81 -10.32 1.86
N SER A 76 -1.92 -9.65 1.12
CA SER A 76 -0.76 -8.96 1.70
C SER A 76 -0.45 -7.66 0.98
N ALA A 77 -0.13 -6.63 1.75
CA ALA A 77 0.30 -5.32 1.26
C ALA A 77 1.75 -5.08 1.64
N THR A 78 2.50 -4.36 0.81
CA THR A 78 3.88 -3.95 1.07
C THR A 78 4.01 -2.48 0.73
N ALA A 79 4.27 -1.65 1.74
CA ALA A 79 4.48 -0.22 1.52
C ALA A 79 5.79 0.03 0.76
N ALA A 80 5.75 0.99 -0.16
CA ALA A 80 6.93 1.51 -0.82
C ALA A 80 7.79 2.33 0.18
N GLN A 81 9.02 2.64 -0.22
CA GLN A 81 9.92 3.46 0.57
C GLN A 81 9.29 4.84 0.86
N GLY A 82 9.34 5.31 2.11
CA GLY A 82 8.71 6.57 2.53
C GLY A 82 7.21 6.50 2.79
N TYR A 83 6.57 5.33 2.62
CA TYR A 83 5.15 5.12 2.90
C TYR A 83 4.93 4.11 4.03
N GLN A 84 3.75 4.17 4.62
CA GLN A 84 3.25 3.18 5.57
C GLN A 84 1.88 2.67 5.11
N PHE A 85 1.59 1.41 5.45
CA PHE A 85 0.27 0.82 5.24
C PHE A 85 -0.70 1.36 6.29
N GLU A 86 -1.88 1.78 5.85
CA GLU A 86 -2.94 2.30 6.73
C GLU A 86 -4.01 1.23 6.96
N TYR A 87 -4.69 0.81 5.88
CA TYR A 87 -5.74 -0.20 5.95
C TYR A 87 -6.06 -0.81 4.59
N TRP A 88 -6.79 -1.93 4.62
CA TRP A 88 -7.50 -2.48 3.47
C TRP A 88 -8.88 -1.86 3.37
N GLU A 89 -9.27 -1.40 2.19
CA GLU A 89 -10.60 -0.90 1.87
C GLU A 89 -11.38 -1.92 1.04
N ILE A 90 -12.64 -2.15 1.41
CA ILE A 90 -13.60 -2.96 0.65
C ILE A 90 -14.86 -2.13 0.49
N ASP A 91 -15.28 -1.88 -0.75
CA ASP A 91 -16.49 -1.12 -1.08
C ASP A 91 -16.58 0.28 -0.40
N GLY A 92 -15.43 0.93 -0.19
CA GLY A 92 -15.34 2.25 0.45
C GLY A 92 -15.33 2.23 1.98
N GLU A 93 -15.31 1.05 2.60
CA GLU A 93 -15.22 0.88 4.05
C GLU A 93 -13.88 0.27 4.47
N SER A 94 -13.35 0.74 5.59
CA SER A 94 -12.13 0.19 6.20
C SER A 94 -12.38 -1.22 6.74
N TYR A 95 -11.54 -2.17 6.33
CA TYR A 95 -11.66 -3.59 6.65
C TYR A 95 -10.63 -4.06 7.70
N SER A 96 -9.34 -3.78 7.48
CA SER A 96 -8.26 -4.24 8.36
C SER A 96 -7.07 -3.28 8.33
N ILE A 97 -6.56 -2.93 9.52
CA ILE A 97 -5.36 -2.10 9.71
C ILE A 97 -4.05 -2.92 9.69
N TYR A 98 -4.14 -4.24 9.49
CA TYR A 98 -2.97 -5.10 9.38
C TYR A 98 -2.64 -5.38 7.90
N PRO A 99 -1.36 -5.24 7.48
CA PRO A 99 -0.95 -5.43 6.09
C PRO A 99 -1.08 -6.88 5.61
N PHE A 100 -1.23 -7.84 6.52
CA PHE A 100 -1.53 -9.24 6.23
C PHE A 100 -2.88 -9.61 6.86
N THR A 101 -3.82 -10.07 6.04
CA THR A 101 -5.14 -10.51 6.52
C THR A 101 -5.73 -11.59 5.61
N THR A 102 -6.95 -12.02 5.90
CA THR A 102 -7.67 -13.06 5.14
C THR A 102 -9.06 -12.59 4.73
N ILE A 103 -9.53 -13.06 3.57
CA ILE A 103 -10.85 -12.74 3.01
C ILE A 103 -11.66 -14.02 2.81
N ASP A 104 -12.90 -14.00 3.29
CA ASP A 104 -13.90 -15.04 2.99
C ASP A 104 -14.53 -14.79 1.62
N ILE A 105 -14.31 -15.69 0.67
CA ILE A 105 -14.82 -15.56 -0.70
C ILE A 105 -16.26 -16.06 -0.78
N LYS A 106 -17.22 -15.15 -0.78
CA LYS A 106 -18.67 -15.44 -0.92
C LYS A 106 -19.29 -14.83 -2.18
N SER A 107 -18.63 -13.86 -2.78
CA SER A 107 -18.99 -13.16 -4.00
C SER A 107 -17.72 -12.63 -4.67
N ASP A 108 -17.87 -12.01 -5.84
CA ASP A 108 -16.80 -11.21 -6.42
C ASP A 108 -16.48 -10.02 -5.50
N LEU A 109 -15.20 -9.70 -5.35
CA LEU A 109 -14.72 -8.64 -4.46
C LEU A 109 -13.60 -7.83 -5.12
N ASN A 110 -13.65 -6.51 -4.92
CA ASN A 110 -12.56 -5.58 -5.22
C ASN A 110 -12.05 -5.00 -3.90
N ILE A 111 -10.74 -5.13 -3.66
CA ILE A 111 -10.09 -4.71 -2.42
C ILE A 111 -8.89 -3.83 -2.77
N SER A 112 -8.76 -2.71 -2.07
CA SER A 112 -7.64 -1.78 -2.23
C SER A 112 -6.81 -1.70 -0.95
N ALA A 113 -5.48 -1.79 -1.06
CA ALA A 113 -4.57 -1.38 0.00
C ALA A 113 -4.38 0.14 -0.03
N VAL A 114 -4.60 0.78 1.11
CA VAL A 114 -4.44 2.22 1.30
C VAL A 114 -3.14 2.50 2.06
N PHE A 115 -2.37 3.46 1.57
CA PHE A 115 -1.08 3.85 2.13
C PHE A 115 -1.04 5.36 2.38
N SER A 116 -0.19 5.78 3.30
CA SER A 116 0.11 7.19 3.57
C SER A 116 1.61 7.42 3.57
N ILE A 117 2.04 8.67 3.38
CA ILE A 117 3.44 9.06 3.54
C ILE A 117 3.79 8.93 5.03
N LYS A 118 4.95 8.34 5.33
CA LYS A 118 5.47 8.29 6.71
C LYS A 118 5.73 9.71 7.20
N PRO A 119 5.03 10.17 8.25
CA PRO A 119 5.26 11.49 8.82
C PRO A 119 6.70 11.59 9.33
N LEU A 120 7.46 12.59 8.89
CA LEU A 120 8.84 12.77 9.31
C LEU A 120 8.93 12.90 10.85
N SER A 121 8.01 13.66 11.44
CA SER A 121 7.94 13.94 12.88
C SER A 121 7.76 12.72 13.77
N SER A 122 7.10 11.66 13.31
CA SER A 122 6.91 10.42 14.07
C SER A 122 7.96 9.35 13.76
N ASN A 123 8.83 9.60 12.77
CA ASN A 123 9.82 8.64 12.31
C ASN A 123 11.27 9.07 12.60
N LEU A 124 11.52 10.34 12.93
CA LEU A 124 12.82 10.83 13.41
C LEU A 124 13.03 10.58 14.90
N GLU A 125 14.29 10.38 15.31
CA GLU A 125 14.63 10.36 16.74
C GLU A 125 14.37 11.71 17.41
N VAL A 126 13.92 11.62 18.67
CA VAL A 126 13.78 12.73 19.63
C VAL A 126 13.24 14.00 18.95
N THR A 127 12.01 13.89 18.42
CA THR A 127 11.32 15.00 17.75
C THR A 127 10.13 15.47 18.56
N SER A 128 10.01 16.78 18.75
CA SER A 128 8.96 17.41 19.57
C SER A 128 8.16 18.44 18.77
N LEU A 129 6.85 18.50 19.01
CA LEU A 129 5.96 19.52 18.43
C LEU A 129 6.18 20.86 19.16
N ILE A 130 6.55 21.91 18.43
CA ILE A 130 6.84 23.24 18.98
C ILE A 130 5.80 24.30 18.59
N ALA A 131 5.09 24.10 17.49
CA ALA A 131 3.91 24.86 17.08
C ALA A 131 3.07 23.99 16.11
N LEU A 132 1.90 24.48 15.67
CA LEU A 132 1.06 23.75 14.73
C LEU A 132 1.86 23.35 13.48
N ASP A 133 2.01 22.04 13.26
CA ASP A 133 2.78 21.41 12.18
C ASP A 133 4.29 21.75 12.15
N TRP A 134 4.81 22.38 13.20
CA TRP A 134 6.22 22.68 13.38
C TRP A 134 6.84 21.79 14.44
N TYR A 135 7.97 21.18 14.10
CA TYR A 135 8.68 20.21 14.92
C TYR A 135 10.13 20.60 15.09
N ASP A 136 10.73 20.19 16.21
CA ASP A 136 12.14 20.31 16.53
C ASP A 136 12.72 18.92 16.79
N SER A 137 13.61 18.47 15.92
CA SER A 137 14.35 17.20 16.03
C SER A 137 15.72 17.45 16.65
N SER A 138 16.14 16.55 17.54
CA SER A 138 17.45 16.65 18.24
C SER A 138 18.66 16.75 17.32
N TRP A 139 18.57 16.18 16.12
CA TRP A 139 19.68 16.16 15.17
C TRP A 139 19.33 16.83 13.85
N PHE A 140 18.10 16.63 13.35
CA PHE A 140 17.74 17.17 12.03
C PHE A 140 17.41 18.66 12.13
N GLY A 141 17.03 19.17 13.31
CA GLY A 141 16.68 20.57 13.51
C GLY A 141 15.19 20.85 13.34
N VAL A 142 14.87 22.12 13.10
CA VAL A 142 13.48 22.61 13.10
C VAL A 142 12.89 22.60 11.69
N PHE A 143 11.68 22.04 11.59
CA PHE A 143 10.98 21.96 10.32
C PHE A 143 9.46 22.04 10.46
N PHE A 144 8.81 22.55 9.41
CA PHE A 144 7.37 22.48 9.21
C PHE A 144 7.02 21.28 8.33
N GLN A 145 6.03 20.48 8.72
CA GLN A 145 5.61 19.30 7.97
C GLN A 145 4.22 19.49 7.39
N SER A 146 4.09 19.38 6.07
CA SER A 146 2.79 19.44 5.39
C SER A 146 2.18 18.05 5.18
N ASP A 147 0.87 18.02 4.91
CA ASP A 147 0.11 16.78 4.69
C ASP A 147 0.47 16.05 3.38
N ASN A 148 1.12 16.72 2.43
CA ASN A 148 1.46 16.15 1.13
C ASN A 148 2.90 15.57 1.06
N GLY A 149 3.58 15.50 2.21
CA GLY A 149 4.93 14.97 2.34
C GLY A 149 6.05 15.99 2.16
N TRP A 150 5.77 17.22 1.71
CA TRP A 150 6.79 18.27 1.69
C TRP A 150 7.05 18.81 3.09
N VAL A 151 8.31 19.09 3.37
CA VAL A 151 8.78 19.65 4.63
C VAL A 151 9.52 20.95 4.34
N TYR A 152 9.20 22.00 5.09
CA TYR A 152 10.00 23.23 5.08
C TYR A 152 10.99 23.17 6.24
N HIS A 153 12.24 22.89 5.92
CA HIS A 153 13.35 22.88 6.86
C HIS A 153 13.88 24.31 7.06
N LEU A 154 14.12 24.75 8.30
CA LEU A 154 14.64 26.11 8.53
C LEU A 154 16.00 26.35 7.87
N GLU A 155 16.76 25.27 7.72
CA GLU A 155 18.05 25.34 7.05
C GLU A 155 17.88 25.15 5.53
N PHE A 156 17.37 24.01 5.07
CA PHE A 156 17.39 23.66 3.65
C PHE A 156 16.20 24.12 2.81
N GLY A 157 15.25 24.87 3.40
CA GLY A 157 14.04 25.31 2.71
C GLY A 157 13.09 24.14 2.43
N TRP A 158 12.36 24.19 1.31
CA TRP A 158 11.44 23.12 0.92
C TRP A 158 12.20 21.87 0.45
N ILE A 159 11.97 20.77 1.16
CA ILE A 159 12.54 19.46 0.87
C ILE A 159 11.45 18.39 0.86
N PHE A 160 11.71 17.29 0.15
CA PHE A 160 10.87 16.09 0.20
C PHE A 160 11.64 14.96 0.88
N PRO A 161 11.44 14.72 2.18
CA PRO A 161 12.16 13.70 2.93
C PRO A 161 11.53 12.31 2.77
N ILE A 162 12.39 11.30 2.70
CA ILE A 162 12.08 9.88 2.72
C ILE A 162 12.90 9.26 3.85
N ILE A 163 12.19 8.89 4.92
CA ILE A 163 12.78 8.30 6.11
C ILE A 163 12.52 6.79 6.17
N ASN A 164 13.58 6.04 6.45
CA ASN A 164 13.52 4.58 6.64
C ASN A 164 13.86 4.16 8.06
N GLN A 165 14.77 4.90 8.70
CA GLN A 165 15.29 4.69 10.04
C GLN A 165 15.31 6.04 10.75
N SER A 166 15.28 6.03 12.08
CA SER A 166 15.13 7.25 12.86
C SER A 166 16.37 8.15 12.90
N GLU A 167 17.53 7.57 12.58
CA GLU A 167 18.85 8.21 12.60
C GLU A 167 19.30 8.69 11.21
N ASN A 168 18.55 8.42 10.14
CA ASN A 168 18.92 8.87 8.79
C ASN A 168 17.75 8.98 7.82
N LEU A 169 17.91 9.85 6.83
CA LEU A 169 16.94 10.04 5.76
C LEU A 169 17.60 10.48 4.45
N TRP A 170 16.91 10.22 3.37
CA TRP A 170 17.12 10.93 2.11
C TRP A 170 16.16 12.10 2.04
N PHE A 171 16.58 13.24 1.52
CA PHE A 171 15.67 14.30 1.15
C PHE A 171 16.02 14.85 -0.22
N TRP A 172 14.99 15.16 -1.01
CA TRP A 172 15.16 15.85 -2.26
C TRP A 172 15.11 17.35 -2.03
N SER A 173 16.05 18.09 -2.60
CA SER A 173 15.99 19.54 -2.76
C SER A 173 16.03 19.92 -4.23
N GLN A 174 15.39 21.03 -4.60
CA GLN A 174 15.30 21.45 -5.99
C GLN A 174 16.66 21.74 -6.63
N LYS A 175 17.63 22.21 -5.85
CA LYS A 175 18.96 22.58 -6.36
C LYS A 175 19.94 21.42 -6.42
N LEU A 176 19.90 20.52 -5.43
CA LEU A 176 20.94 19.50 -5.25
C LEU A 176 20.44 18.08 -5.51
N GLY A 177 19.14 17.92 -5.79
CA GLY A 177 18.53 16.62 -5.97
C GLY A 177 18.51 15.86 -4.66
N TRP A 178 18.78 14.56 -4.72
CA TRP A 178 18.77 13.68 -3.55
C TRP A 178 20.02 13.88 -2.70
N ILE A 179 19.79 14.19 -1.43
CA ILE A 179 20.79 14.34 -0.39
C ILE A 179 20.48 13.36 0.74
N TRP A 180 21.49 12.63 1.21
CA TRP A 180 21.39 11.79 2.38
C TRP A 180 21.97 12.51 3.60
N ALA A 181 21.25 12.44 4.70
CA ALA A 181 21.64 12.94 6.00
C ALA A 181 21.51 11.82 7.03
N GLY A 182 22.56 11.57 7.80
CA GLY A 182 22.52 10.74 9.00
C GLY A 182 22.92 11.54 10.23
N GLU A 183 22.34 11.25 11.38
CA GLU A 183 22.51 11.96 12.65
C GLU A 183 23.97 12.29 12.98
N GLU A 184 24.86 11.29 12.92
CA GLU A 184 26.29 11.48 13.19
C GLU A 184 26.93 12.44 12.18
N THR A 185 26.77 12.16 10.89
CA THR A 185 27.36 12.97 9.80
C THR A 185 26.78 14.38 9.72
N TYR A 186 25.50 14.53 10.02
CA TYR A 186 24.80 15.81 10.01
C TYR A 186 25.35 16.72 11.11
N SER A 187 25.55 16.16 12.31
CA SER A 187 26.17 16.86 13.44
C SER A 187 27.61 17.27 13.14
N GLU A 188 28.31 16.52 12.30
CA GLU A 188 29.65 16.84 11.78
C GLU A 188 29.63 17.72 10.53
N GLN A 189 28.47 18.25 10.13
CA GLN A 189 28.32 19.13 8.97
C GLN A 189 28.66 18.47 7.62
N TYR A 190 28.37 17.16 7.49
CA TYR A 190 28.52 16.40 6.26
C TYR A 190 27.18 15.81 5.78
N LEU A 191 26.96 15.90 4.47
CA LEU A 191 25.82 15.31 3.76
C LEU A 191 26.34 14.53 2.57
N TRP A 192 25.66 13.46 2.16
CA TRP A 192 26.01 12.74 0.94
C TRP A 192 25.12 13.21 -0.22
N SER A 193 25.72 13.64 -1.33
CA SER A 193 24.98 14.06 -2.53
C SER A 193 24.96 12.95 -3.57
N GLU A 194 23.76 12.54 -3.97
CA GLU A 194 23.61 11.56 -5.06
C GLU A 194 24.02 12.17 -6.40
N ALA A 195 23.78 13.47 -6.61
CA ALA A 195 24.14 14.16 -7.85
C ALA A 195 25.66 14.21 -8.05
N PHE A 196 26.42 14.43 -6.97
CA PHE A 196 27.89 14.47 -7.02
C PHE A 196 28.55 13.12 -6.75
N GLN A 197 27.79 12.11 -6.31
CA GLN A 197 28.32 10.82 -5.83
C GLN A 197 29.45 11.01 -4.80
N ASN A 198 29.29 11.99 -3.92
CA ASN A 198 30.31 12.37 -2.95
C ASN A 198 29.72 13.07 -1.72
N TRP A 199 30.49 13.09 -0.63
CA TRP A 199 30.21 13.91 0.55
C TRP A 199 30.40 15.39 0.25
N ILE A 200 29.47 16.20 0.72
CA ILE A 200 29.56 17.66 0.76
C ILE A 200 29.62 18.09 2.24
N SER A 201 30.50 19.03 2.55
CA SER A 201 30.45 19.73 3.82
C SER A 201 29.48 20.90 3.67
N TRP A 202 28.68 21.20 4.69
CA TRP A 202 27.75 22.32 4.66
C TRP A 202 27.93 23.18 5.89
N GLU A 203 27.69 24.47 5.76
CA GLU A 203 27.72 25.36 6.91
C GLU A 203 26.60 26.38 6.83
N ASN A 204 26.12 26.76 8.02
CA ASN A 204 25.12 27.79 8.23
C ASN A 204 25.83 28.99 8.85
N ASN A 205 26.27 29.92 8.00
CA ASN A 205 27.10 31.05 8.45
C ASN A 205 26.29 32.21 9.05
N ASP A 206 24.97 32.27 8.79
CA ASP A 206 24.01 33.23 9.35
C ASP A 206 22.58 32.80 8.93
N LEU A 207 21.56 33.40 9.56
CA LEU A 207 20.14 33.13 9.31
C LEU A 207 19.69 33.21 7.83
N ASP A 208 20.51 33.60 6.85
CA ASP A 208 20.12 33.79 5.45
C ASP A 208 21.02 33.09 4.40
N SER A 209 22.11 32.43 4.78
CA SER A 209 22.99 31.76 3.79
C SER A 209 23.55 30.45 4.32
N ILE A 210 22.91 29.34 3.92
CA ILE A 210 23.56 28.04 3.95
C ILE A 210 24.34 27.87 2.68
N ARG A 211 25.49 27.21 2.78
CA ARG A 211 26.33 26.89 1.64
C ARG A 211 26.93 25.51 1.83
N TYR A 212 27.26 24.88 0.73
CA TYR A 212 27.99 23.62 0.73
C TYR A 212 29.32 23.76 -0.01
N PHE A 213 30.30 22.99 0.41
CA PHE A 213 31.60 22.95 -0.21
C PHE A 213 31.61 21.91 -1.33
N ASP A 214 31.83 22.38 -2.56
CA ASP A 214 32.03 21.55 -3.73
C ASP A 214 33.51 21.17 -3.84
N PHE A 215 33.85 19.98 -3.37
CA PHE A 215 35.21 19.44 -3.41
C PHE A 215 35.75 19.22 -4.83
N LEU A 216 34.89 19.12 -5.86
CA LEU A 216 35.35 18.95 -7.24
C LEU A 216 35.90 20.27 -7.80
N ASN A 217 35.32 21.39 -7.38
CA ASN A 217 35.67 22.73 -7.86
C ASN A 217 36.39 23.58 -6.81
N ASP A 218 36.66 23.05 -5.62
CA ASP A 218 37.36 23.72 -4.51
C ASP A 218 36.72 25.07 -4.15
N GLN A 219 35.38 25.12 -4.09
CA GLN A 219 34.61 26.34 -3.87
C GLN A 219 33.37 26.13 -3.00
N TRP A 220 32.95 27.20 -2.33
CA TRP A 220 31.66 27.27 -1.66
C TRP A 220 30.55 27.63 -2.63
N VAL A 221 29.41 26.95 -2.53
CA VAL A 221 28.22 27.18 -3.33
C VAL A 221 27.02 27.44 -2.42
N ASP A 222 26.28 28.50 -2.70
CA ASP A 222 25.13 28.91 -1.87
C ASP A 222 23.92 27.96 -2.05
N TRP A 223 23.43 27.49 -0.92
CA TRP A 223 22.18 26.78 -0.75
C TRP A 223 21.08 27.81 -0.47
N GLU A 224 20.64 28.54 -1.50
CA GLU A 224 19.53 29.47 -1.32
C GLU A 224 18.25 28.70 -0.92
N ARG A 225 17.53 29.24 0.07
CA ARG A 225 16.25 28.73 0.58
C ARG A 225 15.09 28.85 -0.41
#